data_AF-A0A928SQP7-F1
#
_entry.id   AF-A0A928SQP7-F1
#
_cell.length_a   1.000
_cell.length_b   1.000
_cell.length_c   1.000
_cell.angle_alpha   90.00
_cell.angle_beta   90.00
_cell.angle_gamma   90.00
#
_symmetry.space_group_name_H-M   'P 1'
#
loop_
_entity.id
_entity.type
_entity.pdbx_description
1 polymer ?
#
loop_
_entity_poly.entity_id
_entity_poly.type
_entity_poly.pdbx_seq_one_letter_code
_entity_poly.pdbx_strand_id
1 'polypeptide(L)'
;MRAGFAGLLLLGAAFFACSSDDDAETQPSGGWSPGTIFTTPREPSARGFVDRRGLIHAHSVHSHDACDGQPKDDAGAVNAPCLKDFRAGLCASRHDFVMLTDHNDSFGSTEYPESLLFDASQGDVLVERDGAPVANRLACPDGNPPLVLAGTESGFMPVGIERHVAPTAAERGAVYGAETAEAIAKLKEVGAVVLVQHTEDWTVEQLGELPLDGFEMFNLHANTIIGAGAAIGLIADLKEPELLPYPDLVLLPIVSEDKRYLERWGTVLASGKKRVTTMGTDCHQNTFKDILPDGERIDSYRRMMGWFSNHLLVKPDAGGSYADLELKEALRSGRLYGAFEVLGFPEGFDFHAKTGAGVAEMGGEVALGDAPELVAKLPKVKELDPSVKRPDFVVRLLRAKSGGWDVVKETAEDLAHVPSEPGAYRVEVRMKPRHLLPHLSSYADLAEKDFVWIYSNAVYVK
;
A
#
# COMPACT_ATOMS: atom_id res chain seq x y z
N MET A 1 -76.48 -19.83 -46.22
CA MET A 1 -76.82 -18.50 -45.65
C MET A 1 -75.85 -18.21 -44.51
N ARG A 2 -75.03 -17.15 -44.66
CA ARG A 2 -74.24 -16.44 -43.60
C ARG A 2 -73.18 -17.31 -42.87
N ALA A 3 -71.97 -16.87 -42.57
CA ALA A 3 -71.18 -15.64 -42.69
C ALA A 3 -69.69 -16.09 -42.62
N GLY A 4 -68.74 -15.49 -43.34
CA GLY A 4 -67.90 -14.37 -42.87
C GLY A 4 -66.67 -14.94 -42.12
N PHE A 5 -65.42 -14.53 -42.29
CA PHE A 5 -64.80 -13.36 -42.91
C PHE A 5 -63.31 -13.71 -43.07
N ALA A 6 -62.70 -13.29 -44.19
CA ALA A 6 -61.27 -13.36 -44.44
C ALA A 6 -60.53 -12.18 -43.77
N GLY A 7 -59.26 -12.37 -43.42
CA GLY A 7 -58.41 -11.29 -42.90
C GLY A 7 -56.94 -11.68 -42.84
N LEU A 8 -56.26 -11.47 -43.97
CA LEU A 8 -54.81 -11.55 -44.19
C LEU A 8 -54.09 -10.50 -43.33
N LEU A 9 -53.03 -10.86 -42.58
CA LEU A 9 -52.20 -9.90 -41.83
C LEU A 9 -50.71 -10.21 -41.96
N LEU A 10 -50.04 -9.26 -42.63
CA LEU A 10 -48.64 -8.83 -42.64
C LEU A 10 -47.60 -9.61 -41.81
N LEU A 11 -46.55 -10.04 -42.51
CA LEU A 11 -45.22 -10.35 -41.96
C LEU A 11 -44.59 -9.09 -41.35
N GLY A 12 -44.28 -9.15 -40.06
CA GLY A 12 -43.31 -8.27 -39.39
C GLY A 12 -42.16 -9.12 -38.85
N ALA A 13 -40.96 -8.90 -39.40
CA ALA A 13 -39.72 -9.44 -38.88
C ALA A 13 -39.31 -8.63 -37.63
N ALA A 14 -39.17 -9.29 -36.49
CA ALA A 14 -38.59 -8.71 -35.28
C ALA A 14 -37.33 -9.51 -34.92
N PHE A 15 -36.18 -8.85 -34.98
CA PHE A 15 -34.92 -9.31 -34.43
C PHE A 15 -35.07 -9.46 -32.91
N PHE A 16 -34.86 -10.66 -32.38
CA PHE A 16 -34.57 -10.86 -30.97
C PHE A 16 -33.09 -10.49 -30.75
N ALA A 17 -32.86 -9.31 -30.20
CA ALA A 17 -31.59 -8.98 -29.55
C ALA A 17 -31.62 -9.61 -28.15
N CYS A 18 -30.69 -10.51 -27.88
CA CYS A 18 -30.38 -10.93 -26.52
C CYS A 18 -29.51 -9.84 -25.89
N SER A 19 -30.08 -9.01 -25.00
CA SER A 19 -29.29 -8.43 -23.91
C SER A 19 -29.43 -9.39 -22.74
N SER A 20 -28.36 -10.13 -22.43
CA SER A 20 -28.19 -10.69 -21.10
C SER A 20 -27.55 -9.59 -20.26
N ASP A 21 -28.32 -9.17 -19.26
CA ASP A 21 -27.97 -8.13 -18.30
C ASP A 21 -26.62 -8.41 -17.64
N ASP A 22 -25.80 -7.36 -17.53
CA ASP A 22 -24.68 -7.30 -16.62
C ASP A 22 -25.24 -7.42 -15.19
N ASP A 23 -24.99 -8.56 -14.54
CA ASP A 23 -25.13 -8.68 -13.09
C ASP A 23 -24.05 -7.80 -12.43
N ALA A 24 -24.33 -6.50 -12.36
CA ALA A 24 -23.70 -5.62 -11.39
C ALA A 24 -24.12 -6.13 -10.00
N GLU A 25 -23.26 -6.96 -9.42
CA GLU A 25 -23.40 -7.49 -8.08
C GLU A 25 -23.62 -6.34 -7.09
N THR A 26 -24.88 -6.13 -6.72
CA THR A 26 -25.26 -5.15 -5.70
C THR A 26 -24.61 -5.57 -4.39
N GLN A 27 -23.67 -4.77 -3.89
CA GLN A 27 -23.07 -5.04 -2.58
C GLN A 27 -24.16 -5.18 -1.53
N PRO A 28 -24.20 -6.29 -0.77
CA PRO A 28 -25.15 -6.43 0.32
C PRO A 28 -24.94 -5.25 1.28
N SER A 29 -26.03 -4.68 1.76
CA SER A 29 -26.06 -3.58 2.73
C SER A 29 -25.55 -3.98 4.13
N GLY A 30 -24.61 -4.93 4.21
CA GLY A 30 -23.93 -5.34 5.43
C GLY A 30 -22.80 -4.36 5.73
N GLY A 31 -22.55 -4.11 7.02
CA GLY A 31 -21.36 -3.36 7.43
C GLY A 31 -20.06 -4.05 6.99
N TRP A 32 -18.93 -3.39 7.21
CA TRP A 32 -17.60 -3.91 6.88
C TRP A 32 -17.40 -5.33 7.41
N SER A 33 -16.89 -6.20 6.54
CA SER A 33 -16.42 -7.55 6.85
C SER A 33 -15.01 -7.76 6.28
N PRO A 34 -14.27 -8.81 6.72
CA PRO A 34 -12.99 -9.16 6.11
C PRO A 34 -13.09 -9.24 4.58
N GLY A 35 -12.12 -8.67 3.88
CA GLY A 35 -12.10 -8.57 2.41
C GLY A 35 -12.85 -7.38 1.81
N THR A 36 -13.65 -6.64 2.58
CA THR A 36 -14.35 -5.44 2.10
C THR A 36 -13.35 -4.32 1.85
N ILE A 37 -13.30 -3.78 0.63
CA ILE A 37 -12.39 -2.71 0.22
C ILE A 37 -13.14 -1.40 -0.09
N PHE A 38 -12.70 -0.29 0.50
CA PHE A 38 -13.24 1.05 0.22
C PHE A 38 -12.28 1.90 -0.63
N THR A 39 -12.81 2.84 -1.42
CA THR A 39 -12.00 3.90 -2.05
C THR A 39 -11.61 4.96 -1.02
N THR A 40 -10.50 5.65 -1.27
CA THR A 40 -10.13 6.86 -0.52
C THR A 40 -11.09 8.03 -0.81
N PRO A 41 -11.23 9.00 0.11
CA PRO A 41 -11.99 10.22 -0.14
C PRO A 41 -11.44 10.98 -1.36
N ARG A 42 -12.32 11.38 -2.29
CA ARG A 42 -11.93 12.17 -3.47
C ARG A 42 -11.74 13.65 -3.16
N GLU A 43 -12.53 14.16 -2.22
CA GLU A 43 -12.49 15.56 -1.80
C GLU A 43 -11.23 15.89 -0.98
N PRO A 44 -10.63 17.08 -1.16
CA PRO A 44 -9.56 17.55 -0.30
C PRO A 44 -10.00 17.71 1.16
N SER A 45 -9.09 17.44 2.08
CA SER A 45 -9.21 17.78 3.48
C SER A 45 -9.31 19.30 3.68
N ALA A 46 -9.68 19.72 4.88
CA ALA A 46 -9.69 21.14 5.26
C ALA A 46 -8.31 21.83 5.09
N ARG A 47 -7.21 21.05 5.00
CA ARG A 47 -5.84 21.55 4.79
C ARG A 47 -5.40 21.44 3.33
N GLY A 48 -6.30 21.09 2.42
CA GLY A 48 -6.06 21.04 0.98
C GLY A 48 -5.31 19.81 0.49
N PHE A 49 -5.26 18.74 1.27
CA PHE A 49 -4.65 17.46 0.87
C PHE A 49 -5.71 16.43 0.51
N VAL A 50 -5.45 15.59 -0.48
CA VAL A 50 -6.24 14.38 -0.74
C VAL A 50 -5.46 13.17 -0.22
N ASP A 51 -6.15 12.26 0.46
CA ASP A 51 -5.57 10.98 0.88
C ASP A 51 -5.54 10.04 -0.33
N ARG A 52 -4.35 9.51 -0.65
CA ARG A 52 -4.18 8.51 -1.71
C ARG A 52 -3.52 7.28 -1.14
N ARG A 53 -4.21 6.16 -1.28
CA ARG A 53 -3.80 4.87 -0.74
C ARG A 53 -3.11 4.07 -1.83
N GLY A 54 -2.01 3.42 -1.51
CA GLY A 54 -1.34 2.56 -2.46
C GLY A 54 -0.24 1.71 -1.86
N LEU A 55 0.46 1.04 -2.75
CA LEU A 55 1.58 0.16 -2.41
C LEU A 55 2.90 0.81 -2.83
N ILE A 56 3.89 0.64 -1.97
CA ILE A 56 5.28 1.00 -2.22
C ILE A 56 6.05 -0.28 -1.88
N HIS A 57 6.71 -0.88 -2.88
CA HIS A 57 7.25 -2.25 -2.86
C HIS A 57 6.25 -3.33 -3.30
N ALA A 58 6.24 -3.56 -4.61
CA ALA A 58 5.42 -4.57 -5.28
C ALA A 58 6.13 -5.05 -6.55
N HIS A 59 6.12 -6.35 -6.80
CA HIS A 59 6.75 -6.94 -7.97
C HIS A 59 5.69 -7.22 -9.02
N SER A 60 5.99 -6.85 -10.24
CA SER A 60 5.16 -7.12 -11.39
C SER A 60 5.53 -8.46 -12.01
N VAL A 61 4.84 -8.80 -13.10
CA VAL A 61 5.16 -9.95 -13.95
C VAL A 61 6.57 -9.91 -14.54
N HIS A 62 7.29 -8.78 -14.46
CA HIS A 62 8.65 -8.67 -14.96
C HIS A 62 9.69 -9.17 -13.95
N SER A 63 9.44 -9.12 -12.64
CA SER A 63 10.41 -9.54 -11.63
C SER A 63 10.77 -11.04 -11.74
N HIS A 64 12.04 -11.42 -11.49
CA HIS A 64 12.51 -12.80 -11.68
C HIS A 64 11.85 -13.82 -10.73
N ASP A 65 11.44 -13.37 -9.56
CA ASP A 65 10.80 -14.15 -8.52
C ASP A 65 9.27 -14.11 -8.60
N ALA A 66 8.71 -13.25 -9.47
CA ALA A 66 7.28 -13.20 -9.67
C ALA A 66 6.72 -14.45 -10.35
N CYS A 67 5.42 -14.68 -10.19
CA CYS A 67 4.68 -15.67 -10.96
C CYS A 67 5.26 -17.07 -10.79
N ASP A 68 5.43 -17.50 -9.53
CA ASP A 68 6.00 -18.80 -9.19
C ASP A 68 7.45 -19.01 -9.70
N GLY A 69 8.21 -17.92 -9.86
CA GLY A 69 9.55 -17.92 -10.44
C GLY A 69 9.55 -18.17 -11.96
N GLN A 70 8.42 -17.89 -12.62
CA GLN A 70 8.20 -18.07 -14.05
C GLN A 70 7.54 -16.82 -14.66
N PRO A 71 8.21 -15.65 -14.60
CA PRO A 71 7.67 -14.38 -15.12
C PRO A 71 7.52 -14.36 -16.65
N LYS A 72 8.35 -15.12 -17.35
CA LYS A 72 8.34 -15.27 -18.81
C LYS A 72 8.44 -16.74 -19.19
N ASP A 73 7.88 -17.12 -20.33
CA ASP A 73 8.05 -18.45 -20.91
C ASP A 73 9.40 -18.59 -21.65
N ASP A 74 9.68 -19.79 -22.17
CA ASP A 74 10.92 -20.10 -22.92
C ASP A 74 11.09 -19.25 -24.19
N ALA A 75 10.01 -18.68 -24.72
CA ALA A 75 10.02 -17.78 -25.87
C ALA A 75 10.20 -16.30 -25.46
N GLY A 76 10.29 -16.01 -24.16
CA GLY A 76 10.41 -14.67 -23.59
C GLY A 76 9.08 -13.93 -23.48
N ALA A 77 7.95 -14.58 -23.74
CA ALA A 77 6.64 -13.97 -23.56
C ALA A 77 6.28 -13.90 -22.07
N VAL A 78 5.73 -12.77 -21.65
CA VAL A 78 5.27 -12.52 -20.28
C VAL A 78 4.21 -13.53 -19.87
N ASN A 79 4.24 -13.96 -18.60
CA ASN A 79 3.23 -14.84 -18.00
C ASN A 79 1.87 -14.11 -17.93
N ALA A 80 1.09 -14.26 -19.01
CA ALA A 80 -0.18 -13.55 -19.18
C ALA A 80 -1.21 -13.82 -18.06
N PRO A 81 -1.37 -15.06 -17.55
CA PRO A 81 -2.20 -15.30 -16.36
C PRO A 81 -1.76 -14.49 -15.15
N CYS A 82 -0.47 -14.48 -14.83
CA CYS A 82 0.06 -13.73 -13.69
C CYS A 82 -0.09 -12.21 -13.85
N LEU A 83 0.15 -11.67 -15.05
CA LEU A 83 -0.10 -10.26 -15.35
C LEU A 83 -1.59 -9.91 -15.18
N LYS A 84 -2.48 -10.79 -15.63
CA LYS A 84 -3.93 -10.61 -15.45
C LYS A 84 -4.30 -10.61 -13.96
N ASP A 85 -3.74 -11.52 -13.17
CA ASP A 85 -3.97 -11.60 -11.72
C ASP A 85 -3.46 -10.33 -11.02
N PHE A 86 -2.28 -9.82 -11.39
CA PHE A 86 -1.76 -8.54 -10.87
C PHE A 86 -2.73 -7.38 -11.15
N ARG A 87 -3.15 -7.22 -12.40
CA ARG A 87 -4.06 -6.13 -12.81
C ARG A 87 -5.41 -6.26 -12.10
N ALA A 88 -5.95 -7.47 -12.01
CA ALA A 88 -7.21 -7.73 -11.30
C ALA A 88 -7.09 -7.44 -9.80
N GLY A 89 -6.00 -7.85 -9.15
CA GLY A 89 -5.73 -7.57 -7.75
C GLY A 89 -5.59 -6.08 -7.46
N LEU A 90 -4.92 -5.33 -8.34
CA LEU A 90 -4.77 -3.88 -8.20
C LEU A 90 -6.13 -3.16 -8.33
N CYS A 91 -6.97 -3.56 -9.30
CA CYS A 91 -8.31 -2.99 -9.42
C CYS A 91 -9.21 -3.36 -8.24
N ALA A 92 -9.18 -4.62 -7.79
CA ALA A 92 -10.00 -5.09 -6.69
C ALA A 92 -9.61 -4.47 -5.33
N SER A 93 -8.32 -4.18 -5.12
CA SER A 93 -7.82 -3.48 -3.93
C SER A 93 -8.10 -1.97 -3.94
N ARG A 94 -8.61 -1.43 -5.06
CA ARG A 94 -9.00 -0.01 -5.22
C ARG A 94 -7.90 0.96 -4.76
N HIS A 95 -6.64 0.56 -4.94
CA HIS A 95 -5.52 1.45 -4.67
C HIS A 95 -5.52 2.59 -5.67
N ASP A 96 -5.06 3.75 -5.23
CA ASP A 96 -4.88 4.94 -6.06
C ASP A 96 -3.54 4.91 -6.81
N PHE A 97 -2.58 4.14 -6.31
CA PHE A 97 -1.28 3.95 -6.95
C PHE A 97 -0.60 2.63 -6.52
N VAL A 98 0.36 2.21 -7.34
CA VAL A 98 1.38 1.21 -7.01
C VAL A 98 2.73 1.69 -7.52
N MET A 99 3.75 1.62 -6.67
CA MET A 99 5.13 1.82 -7.06
C MET A 99 5.82 0.46 -7.16
N LEU A 100 6.08 0.05 -8.40
CA LEU A 100 6.74 -1.22 -8.71
C LEU A 100 8.20 -1.19 -8.28
N THR A 101 8.73 -2.37 -7.96
CA THR A 101 10.10 -2.57 -7.50
C THR A 101 10.73 -3.82 -8.12
N ASP A 102 10.49 -4.07 -9.41
CA ASP A 102 11.02 -5.25 -10.10
C ASP A 102 12.54 -5.36 -9.96
N HIS A 103 13.05 -6.58 -9.81
CA HIS A 103 14.48 -6.83 -9.65
C HIS A 103 15.31 -6.29 -10.83
N ASN A 104 16.51 -5.76 -10.54
CA ASN A 104 17.31 -5.00 -11.51
C ASN A 104 17.69 -5.74 -12.79
N ASP A 105 17.82 -7.07 -12.74
CA ASP A 105 18.16 -7.92 -13.86
C ASP A 105 17.07 -7.88 -14.93
N SER A 106 15.81 -7.84 -14.48
CA SER A 106 14.67 -7.65 -15.36
C SER A 106 14.35 -6.18 -15.62
N PHE A 107 14.32 -5.33 -14.58
CA PHE A 107 14.01 -3.90 -14.75
C PHE A 107 15.02 -3.19 -15.65
N GLY A 108 16.31 -3.52 -15.56
CA GLY A 108 17.35 -2.93 -16.40
C GLY A 108 17.20 -3.27 -17.88
N SER A 109 16.51 -4.36 -18.22
CA SER A 109 16.28 -4.81 -19.61
C SER A 109 14.85 -4.54 -20.12
N THR A 110 13.91 -4.22 -19.23
CA THR A 110 12.52 -3.91 -19.57
C THR A 110 12.38 -2.42 -19.87
N GLU A 111 12.17 -2.08 -21.14
CA GLU A 111 12.08 -0.69 -21.59
C GLU A 111 10.75 -0.03 -21.23
N TYR A 112 10.70 1.30 -21.30
CA TYR A 112 9.44 2.04 -21.21
C TYR A 112 8.69 2.00 -22.55
N PRO A 113 7.34 1.89 -22.57
CA PRO A 113 6.42 1.89 -21.42
C PRO A 113 6.10 0.50 -20.83
N GLU A 114 6.80 -0.57 -21.24
CA GLU A 114 6.55 -1.93 -20.74
C GLU A 114 6.77 -2.03 -19.22
N SER A 115 7.80 -1.36 -18.70
CA SER A 115 8.07 -1.25 -17.25
C SER A 115 6.97 -0.54 -16.44
N LEU A 116 5.96 0.05 -17.11
CA LEU A 116 4.79 0.67 -16.51
C LEU A 116 3.53 -0.21 -16.64
N LEU A 117 3.68 -1.45 -17.11
CA LEU A 117 2.59 -2.39 -17.40
C LEU A 117 1.54 -1.83 -18.35
N PHE A 118 1.95 -0.96 -19.27
CA PHE A 118 1.05 -0.24 -20.16
C PHE A 118 0.42 -1.17 -21.20
N ASP A 119 -0.92 -1.18 -21.25
CA ASP A 119 -1.68 -1.85 -22.29
C ASP A 119 -2.80 -0.94 -22.84
N ALA A 120 -2.51 -0.25 -23.94
CA ALA A 120 -3.47 0.62 -24.62
C ALA A 120 -4.76 -0.12 -25.04
N SER A 121 -4.68 -1.44 -25.31
CA SER A 121 -5.85 -2.22 -25.73
C SER A 121 -6.84 -2.45 -24.59
N GLN A 122 -6.38 -2.33 -23.34
CA GLN A 122 -7.22 -2.36 -22.14
C GLN A 122 -7.71 -0.97 -21.72
N GLY A 123 -7.33 0.09 -22.44
CA GLY A 123 -7.75 1.46 -22.14
C GLY A 123 -6.82 2.21 -21.17
N ASP A 124 -5.62 1.67 -20.93
CA ASP A 124 -4.59 2.35 -20.14
C ASP A 124 -4.21 3.71 -20.77
N VAL A 125 -3.82 4.66 -19.94
CA VAL A 125 -3.42 6.00 -20.39
C VAL A 125 -2.07 6.37 -19.79
N LEU A 126 -1.09 6.63 -20.66
CA LEU A 126 0.22 7.10 -20.22
C LEU A 126 0.15 8.50 -19.63
N VAL A 127 0.86 8.69 -18.53
CA VAL A 127 1.29 10.01 -18.06
C VAL A 127 2.63 10.28 -18.73
N GLU A 128 2.71 11.36 -19.49
CA GLU A 128 3.89 11.71 -20.26
C GLU A 128 4.53 13.01 -19.76
N ARG A 129 5.85 13.10 -19.90
CA ARG A 129 6.65 14.30 -19.67
C ARG A 129 7.62 14.45 -20.82
N ASP A 130 7.56 15.60 -21.49
CA ASP A 130 8.37 15.89 -22.67
C ASP A 130 8.26 14.82 -23.79
N GLY A 131 7.08 14.21 -23.92
CA GLY A 131 6.79 13.15 -24.89
C GLY A 131 7.33 11.76 -24.52
N ALA A 132 7.83 11.58 -23.29
CA ALA A 132 8.24 10.28 -22.77
C ALA A 132 7.28 9.80 -21.66
N PRO A 133 6.94 8.50 -21.62
CA PRO A 133 6.10 7.93 -20.56
C PRO A 133 6.84 7.90 -19.22
N VAL A 134 6.18 8.36 -18.16
CA VAL A 134 6.75 8.40 -16.79
C VAL A 134 5.90 7.66 -15.75
N ALA A 135 4.61 7.44 -16.07
CA ALA A 135 3.70 6.59 -15.30
C ALA A 135 2.57 6.09 -16.22
N ASN A 136 1.79 5.12 -15.74
CA ASN A 136 0.62 4.61 -16.43
C ASN A 136 -0.63 4.76 -15.54
N ARG A 137 -1.73 5.28 -16.08
CA ARG A 137 -3.07 5.16 -15.48
C ARG A 137 -3.70 3.88 -15.98
N LEU A 138 -3.62 2.84 -15.16
CA LEU A 138 -4.15 1.52 -15.48
C LEU A 138 -5.68 1.57 -15.50
N ALA A 139 -6.29 1.00 -16.53
CA ALA A 139 -7.74 0.94 -16.64
C ALA A 139 -8.34 -0.13 -15.72
N CYS A 140 -9.29 0.28 -14.89
CA CYS A 140 -10.07 -0.61 -14.02
C CYS A 140 -11.57 -0.55 -14.35
N PRO A 141 -12.30 -1.68 -14.27
CA PRO A 141 -13.74 -1.73 -14.57
C PRO A 141 -14.61 -0.80 -13.70
N ASP A 142 -14.13 -0.47 -12.49
CA ASP A 142 -14.85 0.39 -11.54
C ASP A 142 -14.67 1.90 -11.79
N GLY A 143 -13.89 2.28 -12.81
CA GLY A 143 -13.61 3.67 -13.16
C GLY A 143 -12.65 4.39 -12.19
N ASN A 144 -11.94 3.66 -11.32
CA ASN A 144 -10.91 4.20 -10.43
C ASN A 144 -9.51 3.78 -10.88
N PRO A 145 -8.91 4.44 -11.89
CA PRO A 145 -7.64 4.00 -12.47
C PRO A 145 -6.45 4.29 -11.52
N PRO A 146 -5.74 3.26 -11.03
CA PRO A 146 -4.52 3.46 -10.26
C PRO A 146 -3.38 4.00 -11.13
N LEU A 147 -2.48 4.77 -10.51
CA LEU A 147 -1.19 5.08 -11.12
C LEU A 147 -0.18 3.96 -10.90
N VAL A 148 0.40 3.44 -11.96
CA VAL A 148 1.53 2.51 -11.94
C VAL A 148 2.80 3.31 -12.20
N LEU A 149 3.75 3.25 -11.26
CA LEU A 149 5.04 3.90 -11.35
C LEU A 149 6.14 2.84 -11.35
N ALA A 150 7.15 3.04 -12.21
CA ALA A 150 8.31 2.16 -12.29
C ALA A 150 9.27 2.36 -11.10
N GLY A 151 9.96 1.30 -10.73
CA GLY A 151 11.01 1.28 -9.74
C GLY A 151 11.73 -0.06 -9.78
N THR A 152 12.74 -0.22 -8.93
CA THR A 152 13.49 -1.47 -8.86
C THR A 152 13.94 -1.79 -7.45
N GLU A 153 13.95 -3.06 -7.10
CA GLU A 153 14.57 -3.59 -5.90
C GLU A 153 15.96 -4.17 -6.25
N SER A 154 17.01 -3.60 -5.67
CA SER A 154 18.39 -4.06 -5.87
C SER A 154 19.31 -3.56 -4.75
N GLY A 155 20.39 -2.83 -5.05
CA GLY A 155 21.22 -2.23 -4.01
C GLY A 155 20.45 -1.23 -3.14
N PHE A 156 19.44 -0.58 -3.72
CA PHE A 156 18.43 0.20 -3.01
C PHE A 156 17.04 -0.13 -3.60
N MET A 157 16.01 0.57 -3.12
CA MET A 157 14.65 0.53 -3.66
C MET A 157 14.23 1.91 -4.22
N PRO A 158 14.81 2.38 -5.34
CA PRO A 158 14.31 3.57 -6.02
C PRO A 158 12.93 3.34 -6.64
N VAL A 159 11.97 4.19 -6.28
CA VAL A 159 10.60 4.18 -6.79
C VAL A 159 10.26 5.45 -7.56
N GLY A 160 9.35 5.36 -8.51
CA GLY A 160 8.94 6.50 -9.33
C GLY A 160 10.04 6.97 -10.30
N ILE A 161 10.83 6.02 -10.81
CA ILE A 161 11.84 6.24 -11.84
C ILE A 161 11.13 6.66 -13.13
N GLU A 162 11.58 7.77 -13.74
CA GLU A 162 10.90 8.33 -14.93
C GLU A 162 11.50 7.84 -16.25
N ARG A 163 12.74 7.36 -16.19
CA ARG A 163 13.51 6.82 -17.31
C ARG A 163 14.70 6.05 -16.77
N HIS A 164 15.28 5.17 -17.57
CA HIS A 164 16.50 4.49 -17.16
C HIS A 164 17.68 5.44 -16.96
N VAL A 165 18.53 5.11 -15.97
CA VAL A 165 19.72 5.89 -15.57
C VAL A 165 20.87 5.87 -16.57
N ALA A 166 20.83 4.95 -17.54
CA ALA A 166 21.88 4.74 -18.53
C ALA A 166 21.29 4.12 -19.81
N PRO A 167 21.96 4.22 -20.97
CA PRO A 167 21.41 3.75 -22.24
C PRO A 167 21.36 2.23 -22.36
N THR A 168 22.33 1.50 -21.78
CA THR A 168 22.39 0.03 -21.90
C THR A 168 21.99 -0.70 -20.62
N ALA A 169 21.42 -1.90 -20.74
CA ALA A 169 21.05 -2.74 -19.59
C ALA A 169 22.21 -3.00 -18.61
N ALA A 170 23.42 -3.22 -19.13
CA ALA A 170 24.60 -3.46 -18.29
C ALA A 170 24.99 -2.21 -17.47
N GLU A 171 25.01 -1.03 -18.08
CA GLU A 171 25.30 0.22 -17.38
C GLU A 171 24.20 0.58 -16.37
N ARG A 172 22.93 0.30 -16.72
CA ARG A 172 21.79 0.44 -15.82
C ARG A 172 21.94 -0.45 -14.59
N GLY A 173 22.20 -1.74 -14.79
CA GLY A 173 22.41 -2.72 -13.72
C GLY A 173 23.55 -2.33 -12.78
N ALA A 174 24.65 -1.77 -13.31
CA ALA A 174 25.75 -1.28 -12.50
C ALA A 174 25.36 -0.12 -11.56
N VAL A 175 24.42 0.75 -11.98
CA VAL A 175 23.92 1.84 -11.11
C VAL A 175 22.84 1.32 -10.15
N TYR A 176 21.89 0.50 -10.63
CA TYR A 176 20.83 -0.05 -9.78
C TYR A 176 21.35 -0.95 -8.66
N GLY A 177 22.39 -1.74 -8.93
CA GLY A 177 23.03 -2.62 -7.95
C GLY A 177 24.07 -1.97 -7.06
N ALA A 178 24.38 -0.68 -7.23
CA ALA A 178 25.42 0.00 -6.47
C ALA A 178 24.86 0.66 -5.20
N GLU A 179 25.38 0.25 -4.04
CA GLU A 179 25.03 0.80 -2.72
C GLU A 179 25.89 2.03 -2.36
N THR A 180 25.92 3.05 -3.23
CA THR A 180 26.76 4.24 -3.03
C THR A 180 25.99 5.56 -3.14
N ALA A 181 26.56 6.63 -2.58
CA ALA A 181 25.99 7.98 -2.68
C ALA A 181 25.91 8.47 -4.13
N GLU A 182 26.87 8.10 -4.99
CA GLU A 182 26.88 8.43 -6.41
C GLU A 182 25.73 7.73 -7.17
N ALA A 183 25.43 6.48 -6.83
CA ALA A 183 24.29 5.77 -7.40
C ALA A 183 22.97 6.44 -6.99
N ILE A 184 22.82 6.80 -5.71
CA ILE A 184 21.65 7.54 -5.20
C ILE A 184 21.48 8.86 -5.96
N ALA A 185 22.56 9.61 -6.19
CA ALA A 185 22.49 10.87 -6.93
C ALA A 185 21.97 10.67 -8.37
N LYS A 186 22.49 9.67 -9.10
CA LYS A 186 22.02 9.33 -10.45
C LYS A 186 20.55 8.89 -10.47
N LEU A 187 20.11 8.14 -9.47
CA LEU A 187 18.70 7.73 -9.34
C LEU A 187 17.79 8.93 -9.11
N LYS A 188 18.21 9.89 -8.28
CA LYS A 188 17.46 11.14 -8.05
C LYS A 188 17.41 12.02 -9.31
N GLU A 189 18.46 12.03 -10.13
CA GLU A 189 18.48 12.76 -11.43
C GLU A 189 17.45 12.24 -12.44
N VAL A 190 17.06 10.96 -12.36
CA VAL A 190 15.97 10.38 -13.15
C VAL A 190 14.61 10.41 -12.44
N GLY A 191 14.48 11.25 -11.41
CA GLY A 191 13.21 11.56 -10.77
C GLY A 191 12.77 10.58 -9.69
N ALA A 192 13.63 9.63 -9.30
CA ALA A 192 13.30 8.62 -8.29
C ALA A 192 13.17 9.20 -6.87
N VAL A 193 12.40 8.52 -6.04
CA VAL A 193 12.50 8.57 -4.58
C VAL A 193 13.30 7.34 -4.15
N VAL A 194 14.43 7.53 -3.48
CA VAL A 194 15.36 6.43 -3.18
C VAL A 194 15.14 5.94 -1.76
N LEU A 195 14.51 4.76 -1.66
CA LEU A 195 14.22 4.08 -0.42
C LEU A 195 15.17 2.90 -0.22
N VAL A 196 15.10 2.30 0.97
CA VAL A 196 15.74 1.02 1.31
C VAL A 196 14.65 0.03 1.70
N GLN A 197 14.66 -1.12 1.05
CA GLN A 197 13.88 -2.29 1.37
C GLN A 197 14.56 -3.16 2.42
N HIS A 198 13.87 -4.16 2.97
CA HIS A 198 14.45 -5.17 3.86
C HIS A 198 15.39 -4.59 4.92
N THR A 199 14.88 -3.64 5.69
CA THR A 199 15.68 -2.88 6.66
C THR A 199 16.32 -3.79 7.72
N GLU A 200 15.91 -5.07 7.82
CA GLU A 200 16.59 -6.14 8.55
C GLU A 200 18.08 -6.29 8.19
N ASP A 201 18.48 -5.98 6.96
CA ASP A 201 19.84 -6.18 6.44
C ASP A 201 20.72 -4.93 6.51
N TRP A 202 20.15 -3.79 6.93
CA TRP A 202 20.84 -2.50 6.93
C TRP A 202 21.30 -2.07 8.32
N THR A 203 22.42 -1.37 8.42
CA THR A 203 22.87 -0.78 9.70
C THR A 203 22.24 0.61 9.92
N VAL A 204 22.15 1.03 11.19
CA VAL A 204 21.72 2.41 11.53
C VAL A 204 22.62 3.45 10.87
N GLU A 205 23.93 3.19 10.82
CA GLU A 205 24.92 4.08 10.22
C GLU A 205 24.60 4.30 8.73
N GLN A 206 24.44 3.21 7.97
CA GLN A 206 24.10 3.29 6.53
C GLN A 206 22.80 4.06 6.29
N LEU A 207 21.73 3.76 7.05
CA LEU A 207 20.43 4.42 6.92
C LEU A 207 20.48 5.92 7.28
N GLY A 208 21.38 6.30 8.18
CA GLY A 208 21.55 7.69 8.65
C GLY A 208 22.52 8.52 7.80
N GLU A 209 23.55 7.91 7.22
CA GLU A 209 24.62 8.60 6.52
C GLU A 209 24.42 8.67 5.00
N LEU A 210 23.86 7.62 4.39
CA LEU A 210 23.56 7.65 2.96
C LEU A 210 22.49 8.71 2.67
N PRO A 211 22.56 9.40 1.51
CA PRO A 211 21.60 10.44 1.12
C PRO A 211 20.24 9.89 0.66
N LEU A 212 19.73 8.87 1.35
CA LEU A 212 18.44 8.23 1.13
C LEU A 212 17.28 9.20 1.44
N ASP A 213 16.14 8.98 0.78
CA ASP A 213 14.89 9.66 1.15
C ASP A 213 14.23 8.95 2.34
N GLY A 214 14.31 7.61 2.38
CA GLY A 214 13.64 6.80 3.39
C GLY A 214 14.00 5.33 3.39
N PHE A 215 13.25 4.54 4.17
CA PHE A 215 13.40 3.08 4.27
C PHE A 215 12.12 2.42 4.79
N GLU A 216 11.96 1.12 4.57
CA GLU A 216 10.81 0.38 5.06
C GLU A 216 10.82 0.23 6.59
N MET A 217 9.70 0.51 7.23
CA MET A 217 9.50 0.25 8.65
C MET A 217 8.72 -1.06 8.92
N PHE A 218 8.21 -1.69 7.86
CA PHE A 218 7.59 -3.01 7.88
C PHE A 218 7.71 -3.62 6.47
N ASN A 219 8.01 -4.91 6.40
CA ASN A 219 7.99 -5.68 5.15
C ASN A 219 7.34 -7.05 5.41
N LEU A 220 6.39 -7.43 4.55
CA LEU A 220 5.62 -8.66 4.70
C LEU A 220 6.46 -9.94 4.48
N HIS A 221 7.38 -9.93 3.51
CA HIS A 221 8.29 -11.03 3.25
C HIS A 221 9.17 -11.30 4.48
N ALA A 222 9.79 -10.25 5.02
CA ALA A 222 10.58 -10.33 6.25
C ALA A 222 9.76 -10.92 7.42
N ASN A 223 8.50 -10.50 7.54
CA ASN A 223 7.58 -10.97 8.57
C ASN A 223 7.21 -12.45 8.39
N THR A 224 7.02 -12.89 7.15
CA THR A 224 6.70 -14.27 6.81
C THR A 224 7.85 -15.21 7.17
N ILE A 225 9.10 -14.77 7.01
CA ILE A 225 10.29 -15.52 7.45
C ILE A 225 10.31 -15.68 8.99
N ILE A 226 10.05 -14.59 9.73
CA ILE A 226 9.98 -14.62 11.20
C ILE A 226 8.85 -15.54 11.67
N GLY A 227 7.70 -15.47 11.00
CA GLY A 227 6.49 -16.22 11.30
C GLY A 227 6.43 -17.63 10.70
N ALA A 228 7.48 -18.13 10.04
CA ALA A 228 7.42 -19.34 9.21
C ALA A 228 6.88 -20.58 9.95
N GLY A 229 7.20 -20.74 11.24
CA GLY A 229 6.66 -21.83 12.06
C GLY A 229 5.15 -21.73 12.30
N ALA A 230 4.62 -20.53 12.48
CA ALA A 230 3.18 -20.29 12.59
C ALA A 230 2.47 -20.40 11.23
N ALA A 231 3.14 -19.98 10.14
CA ALA A 231 2.61 -20.06 8.79
C ALA A 231 2.35 -21.51 8.34
N ILE A 232 3.23 -22.47 8.68
CA ILE A 232 3.03 -23.88 8.31
C ILE A 232 1.77 -24.47 8.96
N GLY A 233 1.57 -24.24 10.25
CA GLY A 233 0.36 -24.69 10.95
C GLY A 233 -0.91 -24.04 10.39
N LEU A 234 -0.83 -22.73 10.11
CA LEU A 234 -1.92 -21.98 9.52
C LEU A 234 -2.34 -22.49 8.14
N ILE A 235 -1.40 -22.84 7.26
CA ILE A 235 -1.72 -23.36 5.92
C ILE A 235 -2.55 -24.64 5.96
N ALA A 236 -2.30 -25.52 6.94
CA ALA A 236 -3.12 -26.71 7.13
C ALA A 236 -4.56 -26.33 7.54
N ASP A 237 -4.68 -25.40 8.50
CA ASP A 237 -5.98 -24.97 9.01
C ASP A 237 -6.81 -24.21 7.97
N LEU A 238 -6.17 -23.43 7.09
CA LEU A 238 -6.85 -22.68 6.02
C LEU A 238 -7.59 -23.57 5.00
N LYS A 239 -7.23 -24.85 4.91
CA LYS A 239 -7.93 -25.83 4.05
C LYS A 239 -9.24 -26.31 4.67
N GLU A 240 -9.47 -25.99 5.94
CA GLU A 240 -10.67 -26.35 6.69
C GLU A 240 -11.47 -25.07 7.02
N PRO A 241 -12.55 -24.74 6.27
CA PRO A 241 -13.35 -23.53 6.49
C PRO A 241 -13.88 -23.37 7.92
N GLU A 242 -14.06 -24.47 8.63
CA GLU A 242 -14.50 -24.50 10.03
C GLU A 242 -13.46 -23.88 10.99
N LEU A 243 -12.16 -23.90 10.61
CA LEU A 243 -11.06 -23.41 11.43
C LEU A 243 -10.76 -21.92 11.18
N LEU A 244 -10.75 -21.49 9.91
CA LEU A 244 -10.69 -20.07 9.54
C LEU A 244 -11.66 -19.79 8.38
N PRO A 245 -12.89 -19.33 8.66
CA PRO A 245 -13.93 -19.18 7.64
C PRO A 245 -13.70 -18.02 6.68
N TYR A 246 -12.79 -17.09 7.01
CA TYR A 246 -12.47 -15.92 6.18
C TYR A 246 -10.99 -15.95 5.77
N PRO A 247 -10.68 -16.52 4.59
CA PRO A 247 -9.34 -16.59 4.03
C PRO A 247 -8.54 -15.28 4.02
N ASP A 248 -9.20 -14.12 3.93
CA ASP A 248 -8.54 -12.81 3.97
C ASP A 248 -7.86 -12.50 5.30
N LEU A 249 -8.24 -13.19 6.38
CA LEU A 249 -7.64 -13.05 7.70
C LEU A 249 -6.37 -13.89 7.90
N VAL A 250 -5.92 -14.62 6.88
CA VAL A 250 -4.69 -15.44 6.93
C VAL A 250 -3.44 -14.66 7.35
N LEU A 251 -3.44 -13.34 7.17
CA LEU A 251 -2.31 -12.52 7.58
C LEU A 251 -2.21 -12.36 9.12
N LEU A 252 -3.34 -12.34 9.84
CA LEU A 252 -3.37 -11.99 11.26
C LEU A 252 -2.54 -12.88 12.19
N PRO A 253 -2.46 -14.21 11.99
CA PRO A 253 -1.59 -15.05 12.79
C PRO A 253 -0.09 -14.87 12.48
N ILE A 254 0.25 -14.31 11.31
CA ILE A 254 1.63 -14.16 10.82
C ILE A 254 2.18 -12.78 11.18
N VAL A 255 1.38 -11.72 11.08
CA VAL A 255 1.83 -10.34 11.32
C VAL A 255 2.29 -10.14 12.76
N SER A 256 3.52 -9.66 12.87
CA SER A 256 4.17 -9.27 14.10
C SER A 256 5.02 -8.02 13.90
N GLU A 257 5.28 -7.27 14.98
CA GLU A 257 6.24 -6.17 14.92
C GLU A 257 7.68 -6.75 14.94
N ASP A 258 8.50 -6.43 13.94
CA ASP A 258 9.93 -6.76 14.00
C ASP A 258 10.67 -5.69 14.80
N LYS A 259 11.18 -6.09 15.96
CA LYS A 259 11.96 -5.23 16.85
C LYS A 259 13.15 -4.57 16.13
N ARG A 260 13.82 -5.26 15.20
CA ARG A 260 14.98 -4.72 14.46
C ARG A 260 14.60 -3.48 13.65
N TYR A 261 13.46 -3.53 12.98
CA TYR A 261 12.91 -2.41 12.22
C TYR A 261 12.61 -1.21 13.12
N LEU A 262 11.89 -1.44 14.21
CA LEU A 262 11.50 -0.38 15.14
C LEU A 262 12.71 0.26 15.84
N GLU A 263 13.69 -0.54 16.24
CA GLU A 263 14.93 -0.06 16.87
C GLU A 263 15.78 0.76 15.89
N ARG A 264 15.95 0.29 14.66
CA ARG A 264 16.67 1.04 13.62
C ARG A 264 15.97 2.34 13.28
N TRP A 265 14.66 2.29 13.06
CA TRP A 265 13.86 3.46 12.74
C TRP A 265 13.97 4.53 13.83
N GLY A 266 13.74 4.15 15.08
CA GLY A 266 13.86 5.06 16.21
C GLY A 266 15.27 5.64 16.36
N THR A 267 16.31 4.80 16.20
CA THR A 267 17.70 5.25 16.33
C THR A 267 18.09 6.24 15.23
N VAL A 268 17.71 5.97 13.98
CA VAL A 268 18.00 6.88 12.85
C VAL A 268 17.35 8.25 13.09
N LEU A 269 16.07 8.29 13.47
CA LEU A 269 15.40 9.58 13.69
C LEU A 269 15.89 10.29 14.96
N ALA A 270 16.26 9.56 16.01
CA ALA A 270 16.86 10.11 17.22
C ALA A 270 18.21 10.78 16.96
N SER A 271 18.94 10.36 15.92
CA SER A 271 20.18 11.03 15.49
C SER A 271 19.95 12.37 14.77
N GLY A 272 18.70 12.81 14.66
CA GLY A 272 18.31 14.09 14.06
C GLY A 272 18.12 14.04 12.54
N LYS A 273 18.31 12.86 11.93
CA LYS A 273 18.03 12.62 10.51
C LYS A 273 16.54 12.60 10.26
N LYS A 274 16.14 13.07 9.07
CA LYS A 274 14.78 12.93 8.57
C LYS A 274 14.75 11.84 7.52
N ARG A 275 13.85 10.89 7.67
CA ARG A 275 13.62 9.82 6.71
C ARG A 275 12.13 9.55 6.62
N VAL A 276 11.65 9.35 5.41
CA VAL A 276 10.32 8.77 5.22
C VAL A 276 10.38 7.27 5.53
N THR A 277 9.30 6.74 6.08
CA THR A 277 9.16 5.30 6.28
C THR A 277 7.89 4.76 5.66
N THR A 278 8.01 3.60 5.03
CA THR A 278 6.94 2.94 4.26
C THR A 278 6.69 1.51 4.76
N MET A 279 5.54 0.95 4.40
CA MET A 279 5.25 -0.48 4.55
C MET A 279 5.33 -1.15 3.18
N GLY A 280 6.05 -2.27 3.08
CA GLY A 280 6.25 -3.01 1.84
C GLY A 280 5.53 -4.35 1.81
N THR A 281 4.67 -4.56 0.81
CA THR A 281 4.01 -5.86 0.58
C THR A 281 4.96 -6.88 0.02
N ASP A 282 5.91 -6.44 -0.82
CA ASP A 282 6.80 -7.35 -1.55
C ASP A 282 6.01 -8.50 -2.21
N CYS A 283 4.91 -8.11 -2.88
CA CYS A 283 3.97 -9.07 -3.43
C CYS A 283 4.50 -9.58 -4.79
N HIS A 284 4.71 -10.89 -4.89
CA HIS A 284 5.26 -11.55 -6.10
C HIS A 284 4.60 -12.90 -6.47
N GLN A 285 3.58 -13.38 -5.73
CA GLN A 285 2.83 -14.62 -6.04
C GLN A 285 3.73 -15.85 -6.30
N ASN A 286 4.60 -16.20 -5.34
CA ASN A 286 5.52 -17.35 -5.48
C ASN A 286 5.65 -18.22 -4.20
N THR A 287 4.96 -17.86 -3.12
CA THR A 287 5.23 -18.34 -1.76
C THR A 287 4.24 -19.43 -1.35
N PHE A 288 2.93 -19.16 -1.49
CA PHE A 288 1.86 -20.03 -0.99
C PHE A 288 0.82 -20.30 -2.08
N LYS A 289 1.15 -21.28 -2.92
CA LYS A 289 0.41 -21.60 -4.16
C LYS A 289 -0.91 -22.32 -3.96
N ASP A 290 -1.16 -22.81 -2.74
CA ASP A 290 -2.36 -23.55 -2.42
C ASP A 290 -3.61 -22.70 -2.64
N ILE A 291 -4.62 -23.31 -3.26
CA ILE A 291 -5.93 -22.72 -3.51
C ILE A 291 -6.81 -22.94 -2.27
N LEU A 292 -7.37 -21.86 -1.76
CA LEU A 292 -8.29 -21.86 -0.63
C LEU A 292 -9.74 -22.15 -1.08
N PRO A 293 -10.65 -22.45 -0.15
CA PRO A 293 -12.04 -22.80 -0.47
C PRO A 293 -12.81 -21.76 -1.30
N ASP A 294 -12.40 -20.50 -1.29
CA ASP A 294 -12.96 -19.43 -2.12
C ASP A 294 -12.38 -19.38 -3.54
N GLY A 295 -11.54 -20.36 -3.92
CA GLY A 295 -10.99 -20.51 -5.26
C GLY A 295 -9.74 -19.67 -5.53
N GLU A 296 -9.23 -18.96 -4.53
CA GLU A 296 -8.07 -18.07 -4.66
C GLU A 296 -6.83 -18.61 -3.94
N ARG A 297 -5.65 -18.26 -4.45
CA ARG A 297 -4.37 -18.53 -3.79
C ARG A 297 -4.24 -17.76 -2.47
N ILE A 298 -3.52 -18.35 -1.52
CA ILE A 298 -3.12 -17.67 -0.27
C ILE A 298 -2.29 -16.43 -0.59
N ASP A 299 -1.35 -16.55 -1.53
CA ASP A 299 -0.45 -15.48 -2.00
C ASP A 299 -0.94 -14.78 -3.28
N SER A 300 -2.24 -14.71 -3.49
CA SER A 300 -2.80 -13.94 -4.60
C SER A 300 -2.51 -12.45 -4.45
N TYR A 301 -2.32 -11.76 -5.58
CA TYR A 301 -2.14 -10.30 -5.57
C TYR A 301 -3.29 -9.59 -4.88
N ARG A 302 -4.56 -9.93 -5.16
CA ARG A 302 -5.71 -9.29 -4.52
C ARG A 302 -5.64 -9.33 -2.99
N ARG A 303 -5.29 -10.49 -2.40
CA ARG A 303 -5.13 -10.61 -0.93
C ARG A 303 -3.98 -9.78 -0.42
N MET A 304 -2.78 -9.99 -0.97
CA MET A 304 -1.56 -9.32 -0.50
C MET A 304 -1.69 -7.80 -0.61
N MET A 305 -2.22 -7.32 -1.73
CA MET A 305 -2.46 -5.90 -1.96
C MET A 305 -3.57 -5.35 -1.05
N GLY A 306 -4.54 -6.16 -0.62
CA GLY A 306 -5.65 -5.74 0.23
C GLY A 306 -5.36 -5.74 1.74
N TRP A 307 -4.23 -6.29 2.18
CA TRP A 307 -3.95 -6.48 3.60
C TRP A 307 -3.51 -5.22 4.34
N PHE A 308 -2.74 -4.37 3.68
CA PHE A 308 -2.30 -3.10 4.23
C PHE A 308 -1.92 -2.15 3.10
N SER A 309 -1.72 -0.89 3.46
CA SER A 309 -1.44 0.14 2.48
C SER A 309 -0.68 1.32 3.07
N ASN A 310 -0.06 2.09 2.18
CA ASN A 310 0.52 3.41 2.48
C ASN A 310 -0.48 4.48 2.05
N HIS A 311 -0.81 5.40 2.95
CA HIS A 311 -1.68 6.55 2.73
C HIS A 311 -0.84 7.81 2.62
N LEU A 312 -0.71 8.35 1.39
CA LEU A 312 -0.01 9.59 1.10
C LEU A 312 -0.98 10.79 1.22
N LEU A 313 -0.60 11.82 1.95
CA LEU A 313 -1.30 13.11 1.95
C LEU A 313 -0.78 13.95 0.78
N VAL A 314 -1.46 13.81 -0.35
CA VAL A 314 -1.10 14.41 -1.64
C VAL A 314 -1.68 15.80 -1.72
N LYS A 315 -0.83 16.78 -2.02
CA LYS A 315 -1.31 18.12 -2.37
C LYS A 315 -1.66 18.09 -3.87
N PRO A 316 -2.93 18.26 -4.26
CA PRO A 316 -3.29 18.27 -5.66
C PRO A 316 -2.66 19.46 -6.39
N ASP A 317 -2.58 19.34 -7.71
CA ASP A 317 -2.17 20.43 -8.60
C ASP A 317 -3.18 21.59 -8.57
N ALA A 318 -2.88 22.66 -9.32
CA ALA A 318 -3.75 23.84 -9.39
C ALA A 318 -5.15 23.54 -9.98
N GLY A 319 -5.31 22.43 -10.70
CA GLY A 319 -6.58 21.95 -11.25
C GLY A 319 -7.34 21.01 -10.30
N GLY A 320 -6.79 20.71 -9.13
CA GLY A 320 -7.38 19.76 -8.18
C GLY A 320 -7.09 18.29 -8.49
N SER A 321 -6.21 17.99 -9.45
CA SER A 321 -5.82 16.64 -9.83
C SER A 321 -4.49 16.22 -9.19
N TYR A 322 -4.07 14.99 -9.42
CA TYR A 322 -2.73 14.51 -9.04
C TYR A 322 -2.21 13.49 -10.06
N ALA A 323 -0.89 13.44 -10.21
CA ALA A 323 -0.17 12.46 -11.02
C ALA A 323 1.05 11.92 -10.25
N ASP A 324 2.07 11.48 -10.98
CA ASP A 324 3.30 10.92 -10.41
C ASP A 324 4.08 11.96 -9.59
N LEU A 325 4.09 13.24 -9.99
CA LEU A 325 4.86 14.28 -9.30
C LEU A 325 4.33 14.56 -7.90
N GLU A 326 3.02 14.74 -7.75
CA GLU A 326 2.40 15.05 -6.47
C GLU A 326 2.52 13.87 -5.49
N LEU A 327 2.44 12.62 -5.99
CA LEU A 327 2.70 11.41 -5.20
C LEU A 327 4.14 11.36 -4.69
N LYS A 328 5.11 11.57 -5.60
CA LYS A 328 6.54 11.56 -5.25
C LYS A 328 6.91 12.70 -4.31
N GLU A 329 6.29 13.86 -4.45
CA GLU A 329 6.48 14.99 -3.53
C GLU A 329 5.92 14.67 -2.13
N ALA A 330 4.72 14.10 -2.03
CA ALA A 330 4.16 13.66 -0.74
C ALA A 330 5.04 12.62 -0.04
N LEU A 331 5.56 11.65 -0.80
CA LEU A 331 6.47 10.63 -0.30
C LEU A 331 7.80 11.23 0.18
N ARG A 332 8.48 12.06 -0.63
CA ARG A 332 9.73 12.74 -0.23
C ARG A 332 9.55 13.62 0.99
N SER A 333 8.39 14.27 1.09
CA SER A 333 8.06 15.16 2.20
C SER A 333 7.65 14.41 3.47
N GLY A 334 7.58 13.07 3.46
CA GLY A 334 7.24 12.28 4.64
C GLY A 334 5.77 12.37 5.08
N ARG A 335 4.88 12.87 4.21
CA ARG A 335 3.46 13.07 4.50
C ARG A 335 2.67 11.79 4.28
N LEU A 336 2.89 10.79 5.13
CA LEU A 336 2.19 9.51 5.00
C LEU A 336 2.09 8.72 6.31
N TYR A 337 1.13 7.81 6.32
CA TYR A 337 1.00 6.76 7.32
C TYR A 337 0.74 5.42 6.64
N GLY A 338 1.07 4.32 7.30
CA GLY A 338 0.69 2.98 6.88
C GLY A 338 -0.46 2.44 7.72
N ALA A 339 -1.34 1.64 7.13
CA ALA A 339 -2.49 1.05 7.82
C ALA A 339 -2.66 -0.45 7.47
N PHE A 340 -2.83 -1.29 8.49
CA PHE A 340 -3.17 -2.70 8.35
C PHE A 340 -4.68 -2.87 8.13
N GLU A 341 -5.13 -2.69 6.90
CA GLU A 341 -6.55 -2.71 6.51
C GLU A 341 -7.21 -4.09 6.63
N VAL A 342 -6.43 -5.17 6.79
CA VAL A 342 -6.92 -6.50 7.20
C VAL A 342 -7.67 -6.45 8.55
N LEU A 343 -7.39 -5.46 9.40
CA LEU A 343 -8.07 -5.22 10.67
C LEU A 343 -9.30 -4.29 10.54
N GLY A 344 -9.60 -3.78 9.35
CA GLY A 344 -10.61 -2.75 9.10
C GLY A 344 -10.05 -1.50 8.43
N PHE A 345 -10.87 -0.84 7.61
CA PHE A 345 -10.49 0.41 6.94
C PHE A 345 -10.57 1.60 7.91
N PRO A 346 -9.48 2.36 8.11
CA PRO A 346 -9.50 3.51 9.01
C PRO A 346 -10.25 4.69 8.38
N GLU A 347 -11.20 5.26 9.10
CA GLU A 347 -11.85 6.52 8.75
C GLU A 347 -11.53 7.59 9.79
N GLY A 348 -10.98 8.72 9.33
CA GLY A 348 -10.79 9.93 10.12
C GLY A 348 -9.46 10.08 10.86
N PHE A 349 -8.49 9.19 10.63
CA PHE A 349 -7.13 9.36 11.17
C PHE A 349 -6.51 10.67 10.65
N ASP A 350 -5.90 11.42 11.56
CA ASP A 350 -5.25 12.70 11.24
C ASP A 350 -4.18 12.98 12.28
N PHE A 351 -2.91 13.10 11.89
CA PHE A 351 -1.79 13.45 12.78
C PHE A 351 -0.98 14.62 12.22
N HIS A 352 -0.85 15.69 13.00
CA HIS A 352 -0.15 16.92 12.62
C HIS A 352 0.29 17.72 13.87
N ALA A 353 1.16 18.71 13.67
CA ALA A 353 1.48 19.71 14.69
C ALA A 353 0.77 21.04 14.40
N LYS A 354 0.22 21.68 15.43
CA LYS A 354 -0.34 23.03 15.39
C LYS A 354 0.56 24.00 16.12
N THR A 355 0.79 25.16 15.52
CA THR A 355 1.46 26.30 16.17
C THR A 355 0.62 27.56 15.95
N GLY A 356 1.01 28.67 16.59
CA GLY A 356 0.42 29.98 16.26
C GLY A 356 0.64 30.41 14.80
N ALA A 357 1.62 29.83 14.11
CA ALA A 357 1.96 30.15 12.73
C ALA A 357 1.23 29.28 11.69
N GLY A 358 0.65 28.15 12.09
CA GLY A 358 -0.07 27.26 11.18
C GLY A 358 -0.01 25.79 11.57
N VAL A 359 -0.10 24.91 10.57
CA VAL A 359 -0.07 23.45 10.73
C VAL A 359 1.12 22.88 9.98
N ALA A 360 1.84 21.97 10.62
CA ALA A 360 2.84 21.13 9.98
C ALA A 360 2.33 19.68 9.93
N GLU A 361 2.24 19.11 8.73
CA GLU A 361 1.89 17.69 8.54
C GLU A 361 3.04 16.77 8.98
N MET A 362 2.79 15.45 9.00
CA MET A 362 3.85 14.43 9.06
C MET A 362 4.99 14.74 8.08
N GLY A 363 6.22 14.53 8.51
CA GLY A 363 7.44 14.90 7.79
C GLY A 363 7.86 16.37 7.95
N GLY A 364 6.94 17.23 8.40
CA GLY A 364 7.18 18.65 8.66
C GLY A 364 7.98 18.94 9.93
N GLU A 365 8.43 20.18 10.05
CA GLU A 365 9.19 20.70 11.20
C GLU A 365 8.46 21.85 11.90
N VAL A 366 8.60 21.90 13.22
CA VAL A 366 8.14 22.99 14.08
C VAL A 366 9.20 23.29 15.14
N ALA A 367 9.31 24.55 15.57
CA ALA A 367 10.22 24.91 16.65
C ALA A 367 9.59 24.60 18.01
N LEU A 368 10.34 24.02 18.94
CA LEU A 368 9.90 23.76 20.32
C LEU A 368 9.46 25.06 21.01
N GLY A 369 10.15 26.17 20.73
CA GLY A 369 9.86 27.50 21.27
C GLY A 369 8.48 28.06 20.88
N ASP A 370 7.87 27.54 19.81
CA ASP A 370 6.51 27.90 19.39
C ASP A 370 5.42 27.16 20.19
N ALA A 371 5.82 26.31 21.15
CA ALA A 371 4.96 25.43 21.94
C ALA A 371 3.99 24.62 21.06
N PRO A 372 4.50 23.83 20.09
CA PRO A 372 3.67 23.11 19.14
C PRO A 372 2.76 22.11 19.85
N GLU A 373 1.48 22.09 19.51
CA GLU A 373 0.56 21.04 19.94
C GLU A 373 0.54 19.91 18.91
N LEU A 374 1.06 18.74 19.27
CA LEU A 374 0.94 17.52 18.49
C LEU A 374 -0.47 16.95 18.69
N VAL A 375 -1.24 16.85 17.61
CA VAL A 375 -2.64 16.42 17.63
C VAL A 375 -2.81 15.18 16.78
N ALA A 376 -3.47 14.16 17.33
CA ALA A 376 -3.86 12.95 16.61
C ALA A 376 -5.35 12.65 16.82
N LYS A 377 -6.10 12.46 15.73
CA LYS A 377 -7.48 11.98 15.79
C LYS A 377 -7.52 10.46 15.81
N LEU A 378 -8.29 9.91 16.75
CA LEU A 378 -8.54 8.48 16.81
C LEU A 378 -9.48 8.09 15.66
N PRO A 379 -9.07 7.18 14.75
CA PRO A 379 -9.93 6.72 13.68
C PRO A 379 -10.97 5.72 14.20
N LYS A 380 -11.99 5.48 13.38
CA LYS A 380 -12.94 4.37 13.54
C LYS A 380 -12.85 3.42 12.35
N VAL A 381 -13.34 2.19 12.50
CA VAL A 381 -13.52 1.28 11.36
C VAL A 381 -14.67 1.80 10.51
N LYS A 382 -14.40 2.06 9.23
CA LYS A 382 -15.37 2.54 8.26
C LYS A 382 -16.51 1.53 8.10
N GLU A 383 -17.74 2.03 8.12
CA GLU A 383 -18.97 1.23 7.92
C GLU A 383 -19.06 -0.02 8.81
N LEU A 384 -18.49 0.00 10.01
CA LEU A 384 -18.58 -1.13 10.95
C LEU A 384 -20.03 -1.50 11.26
N ASP A 385 -20.38 -2.79 11.16
CA ASP A 385 -21.70 -3.29 11.55
C ASP A 385 -21.99 -2.93 13.02
N PRO A 386 -23.08 -2.20 13.34
CA PRO A 386 -23.38 -1.83 14.72
C PRO A 386 -23.71 -3.03 15.63
N SER A 387 -23.98 -4.21 15.07
CA SER A 387 -24.33 -5.43 15.81
C SER A 387 -23.12 -6.18 16.37
N VAL A 388 -21.92 -5.98 15.82
CA VAL A 388 -20.71 -6.67 16.27
C VAL A 388 -20.08 -5.97 17.47
N LYS A 389 -19.27 -6.72 18.24
CA LYS A 389 -18.51 -6.16 19.36
C LYS A 389 -17.49 -5.16 18.81
N ARG A 390 -17.54 -3.90 19.24
CA ARG A 390 -16.61 -2.87 18.76
C ARG A 390 -15.15 -3.22 19.10
N PRO A 391 -14.19 -2.85 18.23
CA PRO A 391 -12.77 -2.92 18.59
C PRO A 391 -12.45 -1.98 19.76
N ASP A 392 -11.43 -2.35 20.54
CA ASP A 392 -10.81 -1.43 21.50
C ASP A 392 -9.63 -0.73 20.82
N PHE A 393 -9.44 0.56 21.09
CA PHE A 393 -8.36 1.34 20.50
C PHE A 393 -7.46 1.97 21.55
N VAL A 394 -6.19 2.12 21.20
CA VAL A 394 -5.21 2.91 21.94
C VAL A 394 -4.39 3.74 20.95
N VAL A 395 -4.29 5.04 21.19
CA VAL A 395 -3.38 5.95 20.49
C VAL A 395 -2.16 6.18 21.35
N ARG A 396 -0.96 5.97 20.78
CA ARG A 396 0.31 6.27 21.42
C ARG A 396 1.03 7.36 20.65
N LEU A 397 1.40 8.43 21.36
CA LEU A 397 2.42 9.37 20.90
C LEU A 397 3.79 8.86 21.35
N LEU A 398 4.68 8.70 20.40
CA LEU A 398 6.00 8.12 20.57
C LEU A 398 7.07 9.13 20.18
N ARG A 399 8.16 9.19 20.94
CA ARG A 399 9.36 9.94 20.56
C ARG A 399 10.50 9.00 20.23
N ALA A 400 11.21 9.28 19.14
CA ALA A 400 12.38 8.53 18.74
C ALA A 400 13.49 8.61 19.80
N LYS A 401 14.12 7.48 20.08
CA LYS A 401 15.34 7.35 20.90
C LYS A 401 16.31 6.36 20.28
N SER A 402 17.55 6.36 20.75
CA SER A 402 18.45 5.25 20.45
C SER A 402 17.86 3.94 20.96
N GLY A 403 17.81 2.93 20.10
CA GLY A 403 17.17 1.65 20.38
C GLY A 403 15.63 1.68 20.31
N GLY A 404 15.02 2.63 19.61
CA GLY A 404 13.58 2.58 19.29
C GLY A 404 12.80 3.82 19.75
N TRP A 405 11.75 3.61 20.55
CA TRP A 405 10.74 4.64 20.83
C TRP A 405 10.39 4.71 22.31
N ASP A 406 10.21 5.93 22.81
CA ASP A 406 9.61 6.19 24.13
C ASP A 406 8.14 6.56 23.98
N VAL A 407 7.27 5.95 24.80
CA VAL A 407 5.87 6.36 24.91
C VAL A 407 5.80 7.67 25.70
N VAL A 408 5.43 8.73 25.02
CA VAL A 408 5.26 10.07 25.60
C VAL A 408 3.87 10.24 26.18
N LYS A 409 2.86 9.73 25.47
CA LYS A 409 1.45 9.76 25.89
C LYS A 409 0.70 8.59 25.29
N GLU A 410 -0.23 8.03 26.06
CA GLU A 410 -1.14 6.97 25.65
C GLU A 410 -2.57 7.35 26.05
N THR A 411 -3.56 7.11 25.18
CA THR A 411 -4.98 7.39 25.44
C THR A 411 -5.89 6.51 24.58
N ALA A 412 -7.15 6.35 24.97
CA ALA A 412 -8.20 5.69 24.18
C ALA A 412 -9.14 6.69 23.46
N GLU A 413 -8.74 7.96 23.41
CA GLU A 413 -9.46 9.07 22.79
C GLU A 413 -8.54 9.85 21.84
N ASP A 414 -9.03 10.95 21.25
CA ASP A 414 -8.17 11.89 20.52
C ASP A 414 -6.98 12.35 21.41
N LEU A 415 -5.81 12.49 20.79
CA LEU A 415 -4.58 12.86 21.46
C LEU A 415 -4.23 14.32 21.17
N ALA A 416 -3.90 15.07 22.22
CA ALA A 416 -3.24 16.38 22.14
C ALA A 416 -2.09 16.42 23.15
N HIS A 417 -0.92 16.93 22.74
CA HIS A 417 0.26 17.02 23.60
C HIS A 417 1.19 18.15 23.16
N VAL A 418 1.67 18.96 24.11
CA VAL A 418 2.72 19.96 23.87
C VAL A 418 4.06 19.37 24.32
N PRO A 419 4.99 19.07 23.40
CA PRO A 419 6.29 18.52 23.73
C PRO A 419 7.11 19.45 24.61
N SER A 420 7.88 18.91 25.54
CA SER A 420 8.83 19.65 26.38
C SER A 420 10.28 19.57 25.89
N GLU A 421 10.55 18.73 24.90
CA GLU A 421 11.89 18.44 24.40
C GLU A 421 11.87 18.30 22.86
N PRO A 422 12.96 18.65 22.16
CA PRO A 422 13.05 18.42 20.72
C PRO A 422 13.11 16.91 20.43
N GLY A 423 12.78 16.54 19.19
CA GLY A 423 12.82 15.15 18.74
C GLY A 423 11.90 14.87 17.56
N ALA A 424 12.00 13.64 17.03
CA ALA A 424 11.04 13.12 16.07
C ALA A 424 9.89 12.42 16.82
N TYR A 425 8.66 12.83 16.56
CA TYR A 425 7.46 12.31 17.22
C TYR A 425 6.54 11.65 16.20
N ARG A 426 6.10 10.41 16.46
CA ARG A 426 5.13 9.71 15.63
C ARG A 426 3.95 9.23 16.46
N VAL A 427 2.88 8.86 15.78
CA VAL A 427 1.73 8.21 16.38
C VAL A 427 1.64 6.78 15.87
N GLU A 428 1.24 5.88 16.76
CA GLU A 428 0.64 4.61 16.35
C GLU A 428 -0.76 4.47 16.95
N VAL A 429 -1.64 3.83 16.19
CA VAL A 429 -2.96 3.40 16.66
C VAL A 429 -2.91 1.89 16.79
N ARG A 430 -3.27 1.39 17.97
CA ARG A 430 -3.35 -0.04 18.26
C ARG A 430 -4.79 -0.47 18.42
N MET A 431 -5.08 -1.70 18.05
CA MET A 431 -6.42 -2.27 18.02
C MET A 431 -6.43 -3.67 18.63
N LYS A 432 -7.40 -3.91 19.52
CA LYS A 432 -7.91 -5.27 19.75
C LYS A 432 -9.11 -5.51 18.84
N PRO A 433 -9.01 -6.37 17.82
CA PRO A 433 -10.00 -6.46 16.75
C PRO A 433 -11.20 -7.32 17.15
N ARG A 434 -11.88 -6.94 18.23
CA ARG A 434 -13.04 -7.65 18.79
C ARG A 434 -14.23 -7.79 17.84
N HIS A 435 -14.29 -6.92 16.84
CA HIS A 435 -15.28 -7.00 15.79
C HIS A 435 -15.06 -8.18 14.83
N LEU A 436 -13.86 -8.76 14.83
CA LEU A 436 -13.53 -9.95 14.04
C LEU A 436 -13.95 -11.27 14.70
N LEU A 437 -14.44 -11.26 15.96
CA LEU A 437 -14.87 -12.48 16.66
C LEU A 437 -15.78 -13.39 15.82
N PRO A 438 -16.79 -12.89 15.09
CA PRO A 438 -17.64 -13.75 14.25
C PRO A 438 -16.91 -14.43 13.07
N HIS A 439 -15.71 -13.96 12.73
CA HIS A 439 -14.95 -14.35 11.55
C HIS A 439 -13.74 -15.24 11.87
N LEU A 440 -13.39 -15.40 13.14
CA LEU A 440 -12.13 -16.03 13.55
C LEU A 440 -12.25 -17.52 13.91
N SER A 441 -13.44 -18.01 14.26
CA SER A 441 -13.66 -19.42 14.67
C SER A 441 -12.60 -19.91 15.69
N SER A 442 -11.79 -20.92 15.34
CA SER A 442 -10.72 -21.49 16.18
C SER A 442 -9.63 -20.47 16.55
N TYR A 443 -9.56 -19.34 15.84
CA TYR A 443 -8.62 -18.24 16.08
C TYR A 443 -9.22 -17.10 16.91
N ALA A 444 -10.33 -17.32 17.64
CA ALA A 444 -11.02 -16.28 18.42
C ALA A 444 -10.11 -15.50 19.39
N ASP A 445 -9.04 -16.12 19.91
CA ASP A 445 -8.05 -15.46 20.78
C ASP A 445 -7.33 -14.28 20.09
N LEU A 446 -7.24 -14.26 18.75
CA LEU A 446 -6.69 -13.12 18.01
C LEU A 446 -7.50 -11.84 18.24
N ALA A 447 -8.79 -11.94 18.55
CA ALA A 447 -9.63 -10.78 18.83
C ALA A 447 -9.23 -10.01 20.11
N GLU A 448 -8.49 -10.66 21.02
CA GLU A 448 -8.02 -10.06 22.27
C GLU A 448 -6.53 -9.67 22.22
N LYS A 449 -5.82 -10.02 21.14
CA LYS A 449 -4.45 -9.57 20.88
C LYS A 449 -4.44 -8.09 20.49
N ASP A 450 -3.36 -7.42 20.88
CA ASP A 450 -3.13 -6.00 20.62
C ASP A 450 -2.25 -5.82 19.38
N PHE A 451 -2.87 -5.51 18.24
CA PHE A 451 -2.19 -5.28 16.98
C PHE A 451 -1.92 -3.80 16.77
N VAL A 452 -0.83 -3.45 16.10
CA VAL A 452 -0.75 -2.13 15.50
C VAL A 452 -1.68 -2.10 14.30
N TRP A 453 -2.51 -1.06 14.23
CA TRP A 453 -3.39 -0.79 13.10
C TRP A 453 -2.82 0.29 12.18
N ILE A 454 -2.25 1.37 12.75
CA ILE A 454 -1.68 2.48 11.99
C ILE A 454 -0.29 2.82 12.51
N TYR A 455 0.64 3.05 11.58
CA TYR A 455 1.93 3.71 11.83
C TYR A 455 1.99 5.04 11.09
N SER A 456 2.14 6.16 11.81
CA SER A 456 2.38 7.46 11.19
C SER A 456 3.87 7.70 10.93
N ASN A 457 4.19 8.50 9.91
CA ASN A 457 5.50 9.15 9.87
C ASN A 457 5.62 10.22 10.97
N ALA A 458 6.85 10.66 11.22
CA ALA A 458 7.15 11.56 12.32
C ALA A 458 6.93 13.04 11.95
N VAL A 459 6.47 13.83 12.91
CA VAL A 459 6.65 15.29 12.93
C VAL A 459 7.93 15.61 13.72
N TYR A 460 8.72 16.57 13.25
CA TYR A 460 10.01 16.92 13.85
C TYR A 460 9.91 18.21 14.65
N VAL A 461 10.16 18.13 15.96
CA VAL A 461 10.21 19.28 16.87
C VAL A 461 11.66 19.64 17.10
N LYS A 462 12.05 20.89 16.86
CA LYS A 462 13.44 21.37 16.89
C LYS A 462 13.75 22.33 18.01
#